data_AF-X0SNK5-F1
#
_entry.id   AF-X0SNK5-F1
#
_cell.length_a   1.000
_cell.length_b   1.000
_cell.length_c   1.000
_cell.angle_alpha   90.00
_cell.angle_beta   90.00
_cell.angle_gamma   90.00
#
_symmetry.space_group_name_H-M   'P 1'
#
loop_
_entity.id
_entity.type
_entity.pdbx_description
1 polymer ?
#
loop_
_entity_poly.entity_id
_entity_poly.type
_entity_poly.pdbx_seq_one_letter_code
_entity_poly.pdbx_strand_id
1 'polypeptide(L)'
;TYSLHAILIWHYHSQARVYRDVIVQVSEDPDFITDVKTIFNNDHDNSAGLGIGKDKEYIETNDGRLIDPRGVKARHVRFFSRGNTSNEMNHYVEVEVYGTPANE
;
A
#
# COMPACT_ATOMS: atom_id res chain seq x y z
N THR A 1 16.97 -8.80 -1.52
CA THR A 1 15.88 -8.40 -2.43
C THR A 1 14.95 -9.56 -2.70
N TYR A 2 13.67 -9.28 -2.91
CA TYR A 2 12.64 -10.24 -3.29
C TYR A 2 11.95 -9.75 -4.57
N SER A 3 11.53 -10.69 -5.42
CA SER A 3 10.55 -10.38 -6.48
C SER A 3 9.17 -10.51 -5.85
N LEU A 4 8.44 -9.40 -5.79
CA LEU A 4 7.14 -9.34 -5.12
C LEU A 4 6.04 -9.83 -6.06
N HIS A 5 5.14 -10.67 -5.54
CA HIS A 5 4.08 -11.33 -6.30
C HIS A 5 2.70 -10.84 -5.93
N ALA A 6 2.47 -10.52 -4.66
CA ALA A 6 1.22 -9.96 -4.17
C ALA A 6 1.45 -9.15 -2.89
N ILE A 7 0.67 -8.09 -2.72
CA ILE A 7 0.57 -7.34 -1.48
C ILE A 7 -0.92 -7.31 -1.12
N LEU A 8 -1.26 -7.73 0.10
CA LEU A 8 -2.61 -7.58 0.63
C LEU A 8 -2.59 -6.69 1.87
N ILE A 9 -3.62 -5.86 1.98
CA ILE A 9 -3.86 -4.98 3.12
C ILE A 9 -5.29 -5.21 3.57
N TRP A 10 -5.47 -5.45 4.86
CA TRP A 10 -6.75 -5.36 5.53
C TRP A 10 -6.70 -4.21 6.51
N HIS A 11 -7.63 -3.28 6.35
CA HIS A 11 -8.03 -2.42 7.43
C HIS A 11 -9.28 -2.97 8.13
N TYR A 12 -9.83 -2.20 9.08
CA TYR A 12 -11.06 -2.55 9.76
C TYR A 12 -12.22 -2.75 8.78
N HIS A 13 -12.82 -3.94 8.82
CA HIS A 13 -13.75 -4.40 7.79
C HIS A 13 -15.08 -4.95 8.34
N SER A 14 -15.39 -4.77 9.62
CA SER A 14 -16.71 -5.17 10.16
C SER A 14 -17.79 -4.10 9.98
N GLN A 15 -17.43 -2.94 9.44
CA GLN A 15 -18.35 -1.89 8.98
C GLN A 15 -17.84 -1.32 7.67
N ALA A 16 -18.75 -0.89 6.79
CA ALA A 16 -18.38 -0.25 5.53
C ALA A 16 -17.64 1.07 5.79
N ARG A 17 -16.37 1.11 5.37
CA ARG A 17 -15.52 2.31 5.42
C ARG A 17 -14.76 2.41 4.11
N VAL A 18 -14.67 3.62 3.57
CA VAL A 18 -13.80 3.90 2.44
C VAL A 18 -12.47 4.40 2.98
N TYR A 19 -11.39 3.74 2.58
CA TYR A 19 -10.02 4.13 2.93
C TYR A 19 -9.42 5.01 1.83
N ARG A 20 -8.81 6.11 2.26
CA ARG A 20 -8.26 7.17 1.40
C ARG A 20 -6.81 7.47 1.73
N ASP A 21 -6.14 8.07 0.77
CA ASP A 21 -4.72 8.41 0.78
C ASP A 21 -3.82 7.25 1.23
N VAL A 22 -4.22 6.04 0.85
CA VAL A 22 -3.48 4.80 0.99
C VAL A 22 -2.45 4.72 -0.11
N ILE A 23 -1.20 4.59 0.30
CA ILE A 23 -0.02 4.57 -0.57
C ILE A 23 0.85 3.38 -0.18
N VAL A 24 1.23 2.59 -1.17
CA VAL A 24 2.19 1.49 -1.02
C VAL A 24 3.40 1.80 -1.87
N GLN A 25 4.55 1.90 -1.22
CA GLN A 25 5.83 2.09 -1.86
C GLN A 25 6.77 0.93 -1.55
N VAL A 26 7.70 0.68 -2.45
CA VAL A 26 8.76 -0.29 -2.26
C VAL A 26 10.11 0.34 -2.59
N SER A 27 11.18 -0.13 -1.97
CA SER A 27 12.54 0.31 -2.28
C SER A 27 13.59 -0.75 -1.88
N GLU A 28 14.78 -0.65 -2.46
CA GLU A 28 15.99 -1.28 -1.94
C GLU A 28 16.55 -0.52 -0.72
N ASP A 29 16.32 0.79 -0.67
CA ASP A 29 16.77 1.69 0.39
C ASP A 29 15.82 1.61 1.61
N PRO A 30 16.30 1.22 2.80
CA PRO A 30 15.47 1.17 4.01
C PRO A 30 14.89 2.53 4.42
N ASP A 31 15.54 3.63 4.03
CA ASP A 31 15.10 5.00 4.35
C ASP A 31 14.13 5.54 3.28
N PHE A 32 14.04 4.86 2.13
CA PHE A 32 13.28 5.26 0.94
C PHE A 32 13.64 6.69 0.49
N ILE A 33 14.93 6.99 0.44
CA ILE A 33 15.44 8.23 -0.15
C ILE A 33 15.67 8.02 -1.64
N THR A 34 16.11 6.82 -2.03
CA THR A 34 16.41 6.44 -3.41
C THR A 34 15.61 5.21 -3.87
N ASP A 35 15.51 5.02 -5.20
CA ASP A 35 14.80 3.91 -5.86
C ASP A 35 13.39 3.61 -5.33
N VAL A 36 12.67 4.67 -4.92
CA VAL A 36 11.30 4.52 -4.40
C VAL A 36 10.34 4.30 -5.55
N LYS A 37 9.62 3.17 -5.51
CA LYS A 37 8.61 2.81 -6.49
C LYS A 37 7.25 2.78 -5.82
N THR A 38 6.34 3.62 -6.31
CA THR A 38 4.94 3.59 -5.88
C THR A 38 4.19 2.47 -6.61
N ILE A 39 3.66 1.53 -5.84
CA ILE A 39 2.91 0.36 -6.34
C ILE A 39 1.41 0.64 -6.36
N PHE A 40 0.94 1.38 -5.36
CA PHE A 40 -0.45 1.80 -5.22
C PHE A 40 -0.48 3.20 -4.62
N ASN A 41 -1.36 4.06 -5.12
CA ASN A 41 -1.58 5.39 -4.56
C ASN A 41 -2.98 5.91 -4.96
N ASN A 42 -3.86 6.04 -3.96
CA ASN A 42 -5.18 6.66 -4.10
C ASN A 42 -5.29 8.06 -3.43
N ASP A 43 -4.17 8.70 -3.09
CA ASP A 43 -4.09 10.10 -2.68
C ASP A 43 -4.19 11.02 -3.90
N HIS A 44 -5.41 11.41 -4.27
CA HIS A 44 -5.68 12.16 -5.49
C HIS A 44 -5.27 13.64 -5.44
N ASP A 45 -5.13 14.21 -4.25
CA ASP A 45 -4.78 15.63 -4.05
C ASP A 45 -3.36 15.84 -3.52
N ASN A 46 -2.59 14.74 -3.37
CA ASN A 46 -1.23 14.73 -2.85
C ASN A 46 -1.16 15.28 -1.41
N SER A 47 -2.20 15.08 -0.61
CA SER A 47 -2.24 15.49 0.78
C SER A 47 -1.21 14.76 1.67
N ALA A 48 -0.70 13.62 1.23
CA ALA A 48 0.39 12.89 1.87
C ALA A 48 1.79 13.41 1.47
N GLY A 49 1.90 14.18 0.39
CA GLY A 49 3.19 14.67 -0.13
C GLY A 49 4.06 13.60 -0.80
N LEU A 50 3.51 12.44 -1.13
CA LEU A 50 4.21 11.29 -1.74
C LEU A 50 3.89 11.11 -3.24
N GLY A 51 3.32 12.15 -3.87
CA GLY A 51 2.93 12.20 -5.27
C GLY A 51 1.42 12.03 -5.47
N ILE A 52 0.91 12.53 -6.60
CA ILE A 52 -0.50 12.46 -6.98
C ILE A 52 -0.86 11.03 -7.44
N GLY A 53 -1.78 10.41 -6.72
CA GLY A 53 -2.34 9.08 -6.96
C GLY A 53 -3.35 9.01 -8.10
N LYS A 54 -3.45 7.83 -8.72
CA LYS A 54 -4.40 7.53 -9.81
C LYS A 54 -5.27 6.33 -9.50
N ASP A 55 -4.94 5.57 -8.46
CA ASP A 55 -5.73 4.44 -8.03
C ASP A 55 -6.99 4.93 -7.31
N LYS A 56 -8.06 4.14 -7.35
CA LYS A 56 -9.29 4.50 -6.67
C LYS A 56 -9.20 4.19 -5.17
N GLU A 57 -9.83 5.04 -4.37
CA GLU A 57 -10.29 4.67 -3.04
C GLU A 57 -11.14 3.40 -3.08
N TYR A 58 -11.24 2.70 -1.95
CA TYR A 58 -11.93 1.43 -1.87
C TYR A 58 -12.69 1.27 -0.56
N ILE A 59 -13.84 0.61 -0.64
CA ILE A 59 -14.57 0.13 0.54
C ILE A 59 -13.85 -1.12 1.03
N GLU A 60 -13.50 -1.15 2.31
CA GLU A 60 -12.86 -2.31 2.90
C GLU A 60 -13.83 -3.49 3.06
N THR A 61 -13.32 -4.71 2.86
CA THR A 61 -14.08 -5.96 3.01
C THR A 61 -13.23 -7.02 3.72
N ASN A 62 -13.82 -8.16 4.07
CA ASN A 62 -13.07 -9.29 4.62
C ASN A 62 -12.10 -9.94 3.62
N ASP A 63 -12.24 -9.67 2.32
CA ASP A 63 -11.32 -10.13 1.28
C ASP A 63 -10.04 -9.26 1.20
N GLY A 64 -10.07 -8.09 1.86
CA GLY A 64 -8.97 -7.14 1.87
C GLY A 64 -8.75 -6.46 0.52
N ARG A 65 -7.66 -5.71 0.42
CA ARG A 65 -7.22 -5.07 -0.80
C ARG A 65 -6.00 -5.76 -1.38
N LEU A 66 -6.20 -6.52 -2.45
CA LEU A 66 -5.11 -7.02 -3.28
C LEU A 66 -4.50 -5.88 -4.12
N ILE A 67 -3.18 -5.77 -4.04
CA ILE A 67 -2.35 -4.86 -4.81
C ILE A 67 -1.32 -5.69 -5.56
N ASP A 68 -1.32 -5.59 -6.90
CA ASP A 68 -0.39 -6.32 -7.75
C ASP A 68 0.92 -5.52 -7.93
N PRO A 69 2.05 -5.97 -7.34
CA PRO A 69 3.34 -5.33 -7.48
C PRO A 69 4.00 -5.57 -8.84
N ARG A 70 3.40 -6.38 -9.72
CA ARG A 70 3.87 -6.67 -11.08
C ARG A 70 5.31 -7.18 -11.14
N GLY A 71 5.70 -8.02 -10.16
CA GLY A 71 7.02 -8.63 -10.12
C GLY A 71 8.15 -7.68 -9.70
N VAL A 72 7.85 -6.48 -9.17
CA VAL A 72 8.89 -5.52 -8.77
C VAL A 72 9.88 -6.17 -7.80
N LYS A 73 11.18 -5.90 -8.02
CA LYS A 73 12.25 -6.27 -7.10
C LYS A 73 12.41 -5.18 -6.05
N ALA A 74 12.34 -5.55 -4.78
CA ALA A 74 12.58 -4.64 -3.65
C ALA A 74 13.02 -5.39 -2.39
N ARG A 75 13.52 -4.67 -1.40
CA ARG A 75 13.85 -5.21 -0.06
C ARG A 75 12.89 -4.74 1.02
N HIS A 76 12.36 -3.52 0.88
CA HIS A 76 11.50 -2.87 1.85
C HIS A 76 10.17 -2.49 1.22
N VAL A 77 9.11 -2.56 2.03
CA VAL A 77 7.76 -2.10 1.67
C VAL A 77 7.31 -1.09 2.72
N ARG A 78 6.74 0.03 2.29
CA ARG A 78 6.20 1.08 3.14
C ARG A 78 4.73 1.24 2.83
N PHE A 79 3.92 1.25 3.88
CA PHE A 79 2.50 1.53 3.85
C PHE A 79 2.27 2.88 4.50
N PHE A 80 1.62 3.79 3.78
CA PHE A 80 1.13 5.07 4.29
C PHE A 80 -0.37 5.13 4.07
N SER A 81 -1.09 5.78 4.99
CA SER A 81 -2.55 5.94 4.91
C SER A 81 -2.98 7.13 5.75
N ARG A 82 -4.08 7.80 5.35
CA ARG A 82 -4.58 9.02 6.01
C ARG A 82 -6.09 8.96 6.28
N GLY A 83 -6.48 7.99 7.09
CA GLY A 83 -7.84 7.88 7.63
C GLY A 83 -8.83 7.26 6.65
N ASN A 84 -10.11 7.47 6.95
CA ASN A 84 -11.23 6.87 6.24
C ASN A 84 -12.48 7.76 6.35
N THR A 85 -13.59 7.32 5.76
CA THR A 85 -14.86 8.09 5.78
C THR A 85 -15.56 8.17 7.14
N SER A 86 -15.18 7.35 8.13
CA SER A 86 -15.76 7.39 9.49
C SER A 86 -14.95 8.26 10.46
N ASN A 87 -13.62 8.25 10.35
CA ASN A 87 -12.71 9.04 11.20
C ASN A 87 -11.30 9.14 10.60
N GLU A 88 -10.40 9.82 11.32
CA GLU A 88 -9.02 10.07 10.89
C GLU A 88 -8.04 8.89 11.13
N MET A 89 -8.49 7.77 11.70
CA MET A 89 -7.62 6.64 12.04
C MET A 89 -7.46 5.64 10.89
N ASN A 90 -6.33 4.94 10.83
CA ASN A 90 -6.02 4.00 9.74
C ASN A 90 -6.52 2.56 9.99
N HIS A 91 -6.51 2.07 11.23
CA HIS A 91 -7.00 0.73 11.59
C HIS A 91 -6.51 -0.44 10.71
N TYR A 92 -5.19 -0.61 10.55
CA TYR A 92 -4.67 -1.85 9.96
C TYR A 92 -5.04 -3.04 10.85
N VAL A 93 -5.58 -4.08 10.22
CA VAL A 93 -5.85 -5.38 10.85
C VAL A 93 -4.73 -6.35 10.48
N GLU A 94 -4.38 -6.40 9.19
CA GLU A 94 -3.39 -7.33 8.66
C GLU A 94 -2.73 -6.79 7.41
N VAL A 95 -1.47 -7.19 7.18
CA VAL A 95 -0.73 -6.94 5.95
C VAL A 95 0.03 -8.20 5.60
N GLU A 96 -0.07 -8.61 4.35
CA GLU A 96 0.68 -9.73 3.82
C GLU A 96 1.46 -9.30 2.58
N VAL A 97 2.75 -9.65 2.55
CA VAL A 97 3.64 -9.39 1.41
C VAL A 97 4.22 -10.71 0.96
N TYR A 98 3.86 -11.10 -0.26
CA TYR A 98 4.30 -12.34 -0.88
C TYR A 98 5.41 -12.06 -1.87
N GLY A 99 6.52 -12.78 -1.72
CA GLY A 99 7.65 -12.67 -2.63
C GLY A 99 8.58 -13.85 -2.51
N THR A 100 9.32 -14.12 -3.58
CA THR A 100 10.41 -15.11 -3.58
C THR A 100 11.75 -14.39 -3.63
N PRO A 101 12.84 -14.98 -3.11
CA PRO A 101 14.17 -14.42 -3.28
C PRO A 101 14.40 -14.06 -4.75
N ALA A 102 14.84 -12.83 -5.01
CA ALA A 102 15.22 -12.45 -6.36
C ALA A 102 16.57 -13.10 -6.65
N ASN A 103 16.64 -13.97 -7.64
CA ASN A 103 17.91 -14.43 -8.18
C ASN A 103 18.60 -13.24 -8.88
N GLU A 104 19.93 -13.20 -8.79
CA GLU A 104 20.78 -12.21 -9.47
C GLU A 104 20.47 -12.13 -10.97
#